data_AF-A0A8T8CA63-F1
#
_entry.id   AF-A0A8T8CA63-F1
#
_cell.length_a   1.000
_cell.length_b   1.000
_cell.length_c   1.000
_cell.angle_alpha   90.00
_cell.angle_beta   90.00
_cell.angle_gamma   90.00
#
_symmetry.space_group_name_H-M   'P 1'
#
loop_
_entity.id
_entity.type
_entity.pdbx_description
1 polymer ?
#
loop_
_entity_poly.entity_id
_entity_poly.type
_entity_poly.pdbx_seq_one_letter_code
_entity_poly.pdbx_strand_id
1 'polypeptide(L)'
;MQNVETNTLANVQVVDSAPHLLTQSEFIATAQAVPLVNHGRKWDVRMGNYNSFSDADTAEAALIDAHHGAVNNALYFNQEDAPEIPNKPSVPTAEVLASYPDLIEQYADVLAYSQAERTIALPAVSKAEFDAVLAALRLLAASMMGGLVRPGDGDIGEILTDSGTHAGLTAEGVDQLCERIQFEP
;
A
#
# COMPACT_ATOMS: atom_id res chain seq x y z
N MET A 1 35.01 35.19 8.52
CA MET A 1 34.38 34.98 7.20
C MET A 1 34.83 33.61 6.73
N GLN A 2 34.14 32.57 7.19
CA GLN A 2 33.07 31.85 6.47
C GLN A 2 33.62 31.09 5.26
N ASN A 3 33.63 29.76 5.37
CA ASN A 3 32.84 28.86 4.52
C ASN A 3 32.98 27.43 5.06
N VAL A 4 32.03 27.04 5.92
CA VAL A 4 31.76 25.63 6.24
C VAL A 4 30.60 25.26 5.34
N GLU A 5 30.88 24.59 4.22
CA GLU A 5 29.85 23.97 3.40
C GLU A 5 29.40 22.69 4.12
N THR A 6 28.30 22.80 4.86
CA THR A 6 27.55 21.64 5.35
C THR A 6 26.92 20.95 4.16
N ASN A 7 27.60 19.90 3.67
CA ASN A 7 27.02 18.97 2.71
C ASN A 7 26.06 18.04 3.46
N THR A 8 24.87 18.54 3.76
CA THR A 8 23.77 17.74 4.30
C THR A 8 23.23 16.91 3.14
N LEU A 9 23.85 15.76 2.91
CA LEU A 9 23.20 14.69 2.15
C LEU A 9 21.97 14.30 2.98
N ALA A 10 20.81 14.78 2.56
CA ALA A 10 19.54 14.26 3.00
C ALA A 10 19.59 12.75 2.75
N ASN A 11 19.57 12.00 3.84
CA ASN A 11 19.43 10.57 3.84
C ASN A 11 18.01 10.26 3.34
N VAL A 12 17.82 10.30 2.03
CA VAL A 12 16.62 9.77 1.39
C VAL A 12 16.70 8.27 1.61
N GLN A 13 16.07 7.78 2.68
CA GLN A 13 15.68 6.38 2.72
C GLN A 13 14.83 6.16 1.48
N VAL A 14 15.40 5.48 0.50
CA VAL A 14 14.64 4.93 -0.62
C VAL A 14 13.73 3.91 0.02
N VAL A 15 12.50 4.31 0.32
CA VAL A 15 11.42 3.37 0.60
C VAL A 15 11.29 2.56 -0.68
N ASP A 16 11.70 1.29 -0.66
CA ASP A 16 11.62 0.36 -1.79
C ASP A 16 10.13 0.07 -2.03
N SER A 17 9.44 1.05 -2.59
CA SER A 17 8.00 1.03 -2.82
C SER A 17 7.75 0.18 -4.04
N ALA A 18 6.91 -0.84 -3.91
CA ALA A 18 6.58 -1.72 -5.02
C ALA A 18 5.97 -0.89 -6.18
N PRO A 19 6.29 -1.21 -7.46
CA PRO A 19 5.83 -0.42 -8.59
C PRO A 19 4.33 -0.16 -8.61
N HIS A 20 3.51 -1.16 -8.24
CA HIS A 20 2.05 -1.07 -8.25
C HIS A 20 1.46 -0.17 -7.15
N LEU A 21 2.30 0.38 -6.27
CA LEU A 21 1.94 1.35 -5.24
C LEU A 21 2.38 2.79 -5.58
N LEU A 22 3.07 2.99 -6.70
CA LEU A 22 3.47 4.30 -7.19
C LEU A 22 2.47 4.79 -8.24
N THR A 23 2.19 6.08 -8.28
CA THR A 23 1.50 6.67 -9.43
C THR A 23 2.34 6.50 -10.69
N GLN A 24 1.71 6.54 -11.86
CA GLN A 24 2.45 6.44 -13.13
C GLN A 24 3.58 7.49 -13.21
N SER A 25 3.32 8.72 -12.76
CA SER A 25 4.34 9.77 -12.71
C SER A 25 5.50 9.47 -11.76
N GLU A 26 5.22 8.91 -10.59
CA GLU A 26 6.26 8.55 -9.62
C GLU A 26 7.10 7.37 -10.10
N PHE A 27 6.45 6.36 -10.70
CA PHE A 27 7.15 5.24 -11.32
C PHE A 27 8.05 5.74 -12.47
N ILE A 28 7.54 6.59 -13.37
CA ILE A 28 8.35 7.15 -14.47
C ILE A 28 9.53 7.98 -13.94
N ALA A 29 9.34 8.71 -12.83
CA ALA A 29 10.39 9.53 -12.24
C ALA A 29 11.53 8.71 -11.58
N THR A 30 11.24 7.46 -11.20
CA THR A 30 12.18 6.61 -10.44
C THR A 30 12.75 5.45 -11.27
N ALA A 31 11.97 4.92 -12.21
CA ALA A 31 12.36 3.81 -13.07
C ALA A 31 13.23 4.25 -14.26
N GLN A 32 13.93 3.30 -14.85
CA GLN A 32 14.80 3.51 -16.01
C GLN A 32 14.46 2.52 -17.11
N ALA A 33 14.26 3.01 -18.33
CA ALA A 33 14.15 2.18 -19.52
C ALA A 33 15.52 2.08 -20.20
N VAL A 34 16.14 0.90 -20.13
CA VAL A 34 17.44 0.61 -20.75
C VAL A 34 17.21 -0.03 -22.11
N PRO A 35 17.74 0.53 -23.21
CA PRO A 35 17.62 -0.07 -24.52
C PRO A 35 18.42 -1.38 -24.57
N LEU A 36 17.82 -2.42 -25.11
CA LEU A 36 18.48 -3.71 -25.30
C LEU A 36 18.93 -3.88 -26.75
N VAL A 37 20.15 -4.39 -26.94
CA VAL A 37 20.75 -4.66 -28.25
C VAL A 37 20.99 -6.16 -28.38
N ASN A 38 20.68 -6.73 -29.54
CA ASN A 38 20.73 -8.18 -29.80
C ASN A 38 19.87 -9.02 -28.83
N HIS A 39 18.83 -8.39 -28.29
CA HIS A 39 17.84 -9.03 -27.44
C HIS A 39 16.51 -9.12 -28.21
N GLY A 40 15.69 -10.15 -27.97
CA GLY A 40 14.38 -10.29 -28.62
C GLY A 40 13.32 -9.28 -28.14
N ARG A 41 13.71 -8.36 -27.23
CA ARG A 41 12.86 -7.30 -26.67
C ARG A 41 13.57 -5.96 -26.80
N LYS A 42 12.82 -4.85 -26.92
CA LYS A 42 13.40 -3.51 -27.13
C LYS A 42 13.95 -2.86 -25.85
N TRP A 43 13.29 -3.05 -24.71
CA TRP A 43 13.60 -2.35 -23.46
C TRP A 43 13.65 -3.29 -22.27
N ASP A 44 14.57 -3.01 -21.35
CA ASP A 44 14.59 -3.50 -19.97
C ASP A 44 14.28 -2.33 -19.03
N VAL A 45 13.10 -2.36 -18.43
CA VAL A 45 12.63 -1.36 -17.47
C VAL A 45 12.99 -1.81 -16.07
N ARG A 46 13.71 -0.98 -15.31
CA ARG A 46 14.26 -1.30 -13.99
C ARG A 46 13.88 -0.27 -12.94
N MET A 47 13.58 -0.73 -11.73
CA MET A 47 13.37 0.11 -10.55
C MET A 47 13.73 -0.68 -9.28
N GLY A 48 14.86 -0.37 -8.64
CA GLY A 48 15.33 -1.18 -7.50
C GLY A 48 15.51 -2.64 -7.90
N ASN A 49 14.79 -3.55 -7.23
CA ASN A 49 14.76 -4.99 -7.55
C ASN A 49 13.72 -5.38 -8.62
N TYR A 50 12.88 -4.43 -9.05
CA TYR A 50 11.91 -4.67 -10.11
C TYR A 50 12.57 -4.60 -11.49
N ASN A 51 12.24 -5.55 -12.36
CA ASN A 51 12.58 -5.53 -13.77
C ASN A 51 11.42 -6.05 -14.64
N SER A 52 11.24 -5.45 -15.81
CA SER A 52 10.26 -5.90 -16.81
C SER A 52 10.72 -5.57 -18.23
N PHE A 53 10.33 -6.38 -19.20
CA PHE A 53 10.68 -6.14 -20.60
C PHE A 53 9.52 -5.54 -21.37
N SER A 54 9.79 -4.55 -22.22
CA SER A 54 8.79 -3.92 -23.11
C SER A 54 9.27 -3.86 -24.56
N ASP A 55 8.32 -3.91 -25.49
CA ASP A 55 8.53 -3.72 -26.93
C ASP A 55 7.97 -2.40 -27.46
N ALA A 56 7.63 -1.48 -26.54
CA ALA A 56 7.13 -0.16 -26.90
C ALA A 56 8.13 0.61 -27.78
N ASP A 57 7.62 1.54 -28.59
CA ASP A 57 8.44 2.24 -29.58
C ASP A 57 9.37 3.30 -28.97
N THR A 58 9.08 3.76 -27.75
CA THR A 58 9.85 4.79 -27.04
C THR A 58 10.17 4.35 -25.61
N ALA A 59 11.22 4.94 -25.03
CA ALA A 59 11.61 4.69 -23.64
C ALA A 59 10.47 5.03 -22.66
N GLU A 60 9.79 6.15 -22.87
CA GLU A 60 8.66 6.58 -22.04
C GLU A 60 7.47 5.62 -22.16
N ALA A 61 7.12 5.19 -23.38
CA ALA A 61 6.06 4.21 -23.58
C ALA A 61 6.43 2.85 -22.95
N ALA A 62 7.72 2.49 -22.92
CA ALA A 62 8.18 1.29 -22.24
C ALA A 62 8.01 1.38 -20.71
N LEU A 63 8.26 2.56 -20.12
CA LEU A 63 8.00 2.79 -18.69
C LEU A 63 6.50 2.66 -18.37
N ILE A 64 5.63 3.27 -19.21
CA ILE A 64 4.18 3.19 -19.04
C ILE A 64 3.69 1.73 -19.15
N ASP A 65 4.16 1.00 -20.16
CA ASP A 65 3.84 -0.41 -20.40
C ASP A 65 4.29 -1.31 -19.23
N ALA A 66 5.51 -1.10 -18.73
CA ALA A 66 6.02 -1.84 -17.58
C ALA A 66 5.25 -1.52 -16.30
N HIS A 67 4.83 -0.26 -16.09
CA HIS A 67 4.03 0.12 -14.94
C HIS A 67 2.62 -0.47 -15.01
N HIS A 68 1.98 -0.39 -16.18
CA HIS A 68 0.68 -1.01 -16.46
C HIS A 68 0.74 -2.52 -16.13
N GLY A 69 1.76 -3.22 -16.61
CA GLY A 69 1.98 -4.63 -16.31
C GLY A 69 2.13 -4.93 -14.82
N ALA A 70 2.81 -4.07 -14.06
CA ALA A 70 2.94 -4.24 -12.61
C ALA A 70 1.59 -4.08 -11.89
N VAL A 71 0.80 -3.06 -12.24
CA VAL A 71 -0.55 -2.82 -11.70
C VAL A 71 -1.48 -3.98 -12.07
N ASN A 72 -1.46 -4.41 -13.33
CA ASN A 72 -2.23 -5.57 -13.80
C ASN A 72 -1.88 -6.84 -13.01
N ASN A 73 -0.58 -7.12 -12.81
CA ASN A 73 -0.16 -8.31 -12.07
C ASN A 73 -0.63 -8.26 -10.60
N ALA A 74 -0.56 -7.08 -9.97
CA ALA A 74 -1.08 -6.90 -8.61
C ALA A 74 -2.57 -7.20 -8.53
N LEU A 75 -3.38 -6.72 -9.49
CA LEU A 75 -4.81 -7.02 -9.55
C LEU A 75 -5.08 -8.50 -9.86
N TYR A 76 -4.38 -9.07 -10.84
CA TYR A 76 -4.50 -10.46 -11.24
C TYR A 76 -4.29 -11.42 -10.07
N PHE A 77 -3.24 -11.21 -9.27
CA PHE A 77 -2.96 -12.06 -8.11
C PHE A 77 -3.99 -11.91 -6.99
N ASN A 78 -4.77 -10.83 -6.97
CA ASN A 78 -5.84 -10.60 -6.00
C ASN A 78 -7.22 -11.14 -6.43
N GLN A 79 -7.31 -11.80 -7.57
CA GLN A 79 -8.51 -12.55 -7.95
C GLN A 79 -8.76 -13.74 -7.02
N GLU A 80 -10.03 -14.16 -6.91
CA GLU A 80 -10.46 -15.26 -6.03
C GLU A 80 -9.82 -16.61 -6.42
N ASP A 81 -9.63 -16.84 -7.72
CA ASP A 81 -9.04 -18.05 -8.29
C ASP A 81 -7.54 -17.94 -8.57
N ALA A 82 -6.91 -16.84 -8.16
CA ALA A 82 -5.49 -16.64 -8.35
C ALA A 82 -4.67 -17.66 -7.54
N PRO A 83 -3.54 -18.14 -8.07
CA PRO A 83 -2.66 -19.04 -7.33
C PRO A 83 -2.11 -18.33 -6.08
N GLU A 84 -2.11 -19.07 -4.95
CA GLU A 84 -1.46 -18.59 -3.74
C GLU A 84 0.06 -18.50 -3.92
N ILE A 85 0.59 -17.32 -3.66
CA ILE A 85 2.02 -17.02 -3.80
C ILE A 85 2.57 -16.41 -2.51
N PRO A 86 3.81 -16.76 -2.13
CA PRO A 86 4.49 -16.04 -1.06
C PRO A 86 4.65 -14.56 -1.46
N ASN A 87 4.41 -13.65 -0.51
CA ASN A 87 4.47 -12.20 -0.72
C ASN A 87 3.51 -11.70 -1.81
N LYS A 88 2.24 -12.14 -1.73
CA LYS A 88 1.16 -11.66 -2.61
C LYS A 88 1.13 -10.12 -2.62
N PRO A 89 1.16 -9.48 -3.81
CA PRO A 89 1.12 -8.02 -3.90
C PRO A 89 -0.22 -7.49 -3.36
N SER A 90 -0.19 -6.35 -2.69
CA SER A 90 -1.39 -5.63 -2.29
C SER A 90 -2.15 -5.08 -3.52
N VAL A 91 -3.44 -4.78 -3.33
CA VAL A 91 -4.24 -4.13 -4.36
C VAL A 91 -3.74 -2.68 -4.55
N PRO A 92 -3.55 -2.21 -5.81
CA PRO A 92 -3.16 -0.83 -6.09
C PRO A 92 -4.16 0.20 -5.52
N THR A 93 -3.68 1.38 -5.13
CA THR A 93 -4.55 2.44 -4.61
C THR A 93 -5.42 3.07 -5.71
N ALA A 94 -6.49 3.75 -5.32
CA ALA A 94 -7.34 4.48 -6.27
C ALA A 94 -6.58 5.55 -7.07
N GLU A 95 -5.55 6.17 -6.47
CA GLU A 95 -4.71 7.17 -7.14
C GLU A 95 -3.85 6.54 -8.24
N VAL A 96 -3.29 5.35 -7.99
CA VAL A 96 -2.56 4.57 -9.00
C VAL A 96 -3.50 4.14 -10.13
N LEU A 97 -4.68 3.62 -9.78
CA LEU A 97 -5.67 3.12 -10.74
C LEU A 97 -6.25 4.22 -11.63
N ALA A 98 -6.23 5.49 -11.21
CA ALA A 98 -6.71 6.61 -12.02
C ALA A 98 -6.01 6.73 -13.39
N SER A 99 -4.79 6.17 -13.52
CA SER A 99 -4.05 6.13 -14.80
C SER A 99 -4.44 4.96 -15.71
N TYR A 100 -5.25 4.01 -15.22
CA TYR A 100 -5.52 2.70 -15.85
C TYR A 100 -7.01 2.34 -15.84
N PRO A 101 -7.86 3.10 -16.56
CA PRO A 101 -9.29 2.86 -16.60
C PRO A 101 -9.67 1.48 -17.16
N ASP A 102 -8.86 0.93 -18.06
CA ASP A 102 -9.00 -0.42 -18.61
C ASP A 102 -8.84 -1.50 -17.53
N LEU A 103 -7.89 -1.33 -16.61
CA LEU A 103 -7.69 -2.26 -15.49
C LEU A 103 -8.80 -2.13 -14.45
N ILE A 104 -9.35 -0.93 -14.23
CA ILE A 104 -10.53 -0.73 -13.38
C ILE A 104 -11.71 -1.52 -13.94
N GLU A 105 -11.96 -1.45 -15.25
CA GLU A 105 -13.04 -2.18 -15.91
C GLU A 105 -12.80 -3.70 -15.84
N GLN A 106 -11.59 -4.16 -16.15
CA GLN A 106 -11.26 -5.58 -16.20
C GLN A 106 -11.32 -6.27 -14.83
N TYR A 107 -10.89 -5.59 -13.75
CA TYR A 107 -10.79 -6.15 -12.41
C TYR A 107 -11.82 -5.56 -11.43
N ALA A 108 -12.97 -5.12 -11.93
CA ALA A 108 -14.02 -4.50 -11.12
C ALA A 108 -14.42 -5.35 -9.89
N ASP A 109 -14.49 -6.68 -10.05
CA ASP A 109 -14.83 -7.59 -8.95
C ASP A 109 -13.75 -7.63 -7.86
N VAL A 110 -12.47 -7.63 -8.25
CA VAL A 110 -11.34 -7.57 -7.30
C VAL A 110 -11.38 -6.25 -6.53
N LEU A 111 -11.63 -5.14 -7.24
CA LEU A 111 -11.72 -3.82 -6.63
C LEU A 111 -12.91 -3.75 -5.68
N ALA A 112 -14.08 -4.24 -6.08
CA ALA A 112 -15.28 -4.30 -5.23
C ALA A 112 -15.03 -5.16 -3.98
N TYR A 113 -14.36 -6.30 -4.12
CA TYR A 113 -14.01 -7.16 -2.99
C TYR A 113 -12.97 -6.52 -2.05
N SER A 114 -11.98 -5.82 -2.59
CA SER A 114 -10.96 -5.12 -1.79
C SER A 114 -11.53 -3.89 -1.05
N GLN A 115 -12.54 -3.25 -1.63
CA GLN A 115 -13.22 -2.08 -1.06
C GLN A 115 -14.38 -2.46 -0.15
N ALA A 116 -14.88 -3.70 -0.24
CA ALA A 116 -15.82 -4.21 0.72
C ALA A 116 -15.12 -4.24 2.09
N GLU A 117 -15.39 -3.24 2.92
CA GLU A 117 -15.00 -3.21 4.33
C GLU A 117 -15.28 -4.60 4.90
N ARG A 118 -14.22 -5.37 5.17
CA ARG A 118 -14.38 -6.67 5.81
C ARG A 118 -14.90 -6.39 7.21
N THR A 119 -16.21 -6.49 7.34
CA THR A 119 -16.85 -6.44 8.65
C THR A 119 -16.46 -7.72 9.36
N ILE A 120 -15.55 -7.60 10.32
CA ILE A 120 -15.18 -8.73 11.17
C ILE A 120 -16.27 -8.83 12.24
N ALA A 121 -17.06 -9.91 12.20
CA ALA A 121 -17.99 -10.20 13.27
C ALA A 121 -17.19 -10.44 14.56
N LEU A 122 -17.41 -9.60 15.57
CA LEU A 122 -16.81 -9.82 16.88
C LEU A 122 -17.35 -11.13 17.47
N PRO A 123 -16.50 -11.95 18.12
CA PRO A 123 -16.97 -13.14 18.81
C PRO A 123 -17.98 -12.74 19.91
N ALA A 124 -18.93 -13.63 20.20
CA ALA A 124 -19.84 -13.43 21.32
C ALA A 124 -19.04 -13.46 22.62
N VAL A 125 -19.04 -12.35 23.35
CA VAL A 125 -18.32 -12.17 24.61
C VAL A 125 -19.29 -11.89 25.75
N SER A 126 -18.88 -12.22 26.97
CA SER A 126 -19.59 -11.82 28.19
C SER A 126 -19.50 -10.32 28.41
N LYS A 127 -20.36 -9.77 29.29
CA LYS A 127 -20.34 -8.34 29.63
C LYS A 127 -18.99 -7.90 30.22
N ALA A 128 -18.34 -8.74 31.03
CA ALA A 128 -17.03 -8.41 31.61
C ALA A 128 -15.92 -8.36 30.55
N GLU A 129 -15.93 -9.29 29.60
CA GLU A 129 -15.00 -9.29 28.47
C GLU A 129 -15.26 -8.09 27.54
N PHE A 130 -16.52 -7.75 27.30
CA PHE A 130 -16.90 -6.56 26.54
C PHE A 130 -16.39 -5.26 27.18
N ASP A 131 -16.58 -5.10 28.50
CA ASP A 131 -16.09 -3.92 29.23
C ASP A 131 -14.55 -3.83 29.19
N ALA A 132 -13.86 -4.99 29.24
CA ALA A 132 -12.41 -5.04 29.11
C ALA A 132 -11.92 -4.62 27.71
N VAL A 133 -12.62 -5.03 26.64
CA VAL A 133 -12.31 -4.61 25.27
C VAL A 133 -12.47 -3.09 25.11
N LEU A 134 -13.57 -2.52 25.61
CA LEU A 134 -13.78 -1.07 25.57
C LEU A 134 -12.69 -0.32 26.36
N ALA A 135 -12.33 -0.80 27.55
CA ALA A 135 -11.26 -0.20 28.34
C ALA A 135 -9.90 -0.26 27.62
N ALA A 136 -9.60 -1.37 26.94
CA ALA A 136 -8.37 -1.51 26.16
C ALA A 136 -8.34 -0.55 24.96
N LEU A 137 -9.44 -0.37 24.25
CA LEU A 137 -9.55 0.59 23.15
C LEU A 137 -9.35 2.04 23.62
N ARG A 138 -9.95 2.41 24.76
CA ARG A 138 -9.73 3.75 25.36
C ARG A 138 -8.29 3.95 25.81
N LEU A 139 -7.66 2.91 26.36
CA LEU A 139 -6.25 2.97 26.73
C LEU A 139 -5.35 3.12 25.49
N LEU A 140 -5.68 2.45 24.39
CA LEU A 140 -5.01 2.63 23.10
C LEU A 140 -5.12 4.08 22.61
N ALA A 141 -6.33 4.65 22.57
CA ALA A 141 -6.53 6.04 22.17
C ALA A 141 -5.71 7.02 23.03
N ALA A 142 -5.70 6.83 24.35
CA ALA A 142 -4.88 7.63 25.27
C ALA A 142 -3.37 7.47 25.00
N SER A 143 -2.91 6.25 24.70
CA SER A 143 -1.51 5.97 24.37
C SER A 143 -1.09 6.61 23.04
N MET A 144 -1.98 6.63 22.06
CA MET A 144 -1.78 7.31 20.78
C MET A 144 -1.72 8.82 20.95
N MET A 145 -2.62 9.42 21.73
CA MET A 145 -2.56 10.85 22.08
C MET A 145 -1.28 11.22 22.85
N GLY A 146 -0.83 10.33 23.74
CA GLY A 146 0.44 10.47 24.46
C GLY A 146 1.68 10.23 23.58
N GLY A 147 1.51 9.80 22.33
CA GLY A 147 2.59 9.54 21.38
C GLY A 147 3.38 8.25 21.66
N LEU A 148 2.89 7.40 22.55
CA LEU A 148 3.50 6.10 22.89
C LEU A 148 3.25 5.04 21.83
N VAL A 149 2.14 5.15 21.09
CA VAL A 149 1.80 4.27 19.96
C VAL A 149 1.57 5.14 18.73
N ARG A 150 2.15 4.76 17.60
CA ARG A 150 1.93 5.41 16.30
C ARG A 150 1.67 4.33 15.25
N PRO A 151 0.74 4.52 14.30
CA PRO A 151 0.57 3.59 13.19
C PRO A 151 1.92 3.32 12.48
N GLY A 152 2.26 2.04 12.28
CA GLY A 152 3.51 1.61 11.64
C GLY A 152 4.79 1.77 12.47
N ASP A 153 4.72 1.77 13.81
CA ASP A 153 5.89 1.93 14.69
C ASP A 153 6.66 0.63 15.04
N GLY A 154 6.27 -0.51 14.48
CA GLY A 154 6.92 -1.80 14.69
C GLY A 154 6.28 -2.71 15.75
N ASP A 155 5.37 -2.20 16.58
CA ASP A 155 4.72 -2.96 17.67
C ASP A 155 3.19 -2.93 17.52
N ILE A 156 2.47 -2.37 18.49
CA ILE A 156 1.01 -2.18 18.42
C ILE A 156 0.65 -1.38 17.14
N GLY A 157 1.50 -0.45 16.71
CA GLY A 157 1.31 0.33 15.49
C GLY A 157 1.30 -0.49 14.20
N GLU A 158 2.05 -1.59 14.12
CA GLU A 158 2.04 -2.48 12.94
C GLU A 158 0.74 -3.27 12.86
N ILE A 159 0.20 -3.68 14.01
CA ILE A 159 -1.10 -4.35 14.07
C ILE A 159 -2.20 -3.41 13.55
N LEU A 160 -2.10 -2.12 13.85
CA LEU A 160 -3.07 -1.12 13.39
C LEU A 160 -3.06 -0.90 11.88
N THR A 161 -1.96 -1.19 11.19
CA THR A 161 -1.81 -0.93 9.75
C THR A 161 -1.76 -2.22 8.93
N ASP A 162 -1.80 -3.39 9.57
CA ASP A 162 -1.46 -4.68 8.95
C ASP A 162 -0.14 -4.58 8.16
N SER A 163 0.91 -4.18 8.86
CA SER A 163 2.23 -3.89 8.29
C SER A 163 2.22 -2.92 7.11
N GLY A 164 1.37 -1.90 7.19
CA GLY A 164 1.24 -0.84 6.19
C GLY A 164 0.28 -1.15 5.06
N THR A 165 -0.43 -2.29 5.09
CA THR A 165 -1.45 -2.67 4.10
C THR A 165 -2.63 -1.70 4.08
N HIS A 166 -2.94 -1.06 5.21
CA HIS A 166 -3.92 0.03 5.28
C HIS A 166 -3.49 1.13 6.25
N ALA A 167 -4.13 2.30 6.14
CA ALA A 167 -3.98 3.34 7.13
C ALA A 167 -4.52 2.86 8.48
N GLY A 168 -3.75 3.08 9.55
CA GLY A 168 -4.21 2.79 10.90
C GLY A 168 -5.22 3.82 11.38
N LEU A 169 -6.13 3.41 12.26
CA LEU A 169 -7.07 4.33 12.92
C LEU A 169 -6.32 5.41 13.69
N THR A 170 -6.87 6.62 13.70
CA THR A 170 -6.40 7.71 14.56
C THR A 170 -6.93 7.53 15.99
N ALA A 171 -6.36 8.24 16.97
CA ALA A 171 -6.87 8.21 18.34
C ALA A 171 -8.36 8.61 18.41
N GLU A 172 -8.75 9.63 17.64
CA GLU A 172 -10.15 10.04 17.51
C GLU A 172 -11.02 8.95 16.86
N GLY A 173 -10.50 8.27 15.83
CA GLY A 173 -11.19 7.15 15.21
C GLY A 173 -11.41 5.97 16.17
N VAL A 174 -10.46 5.70 17.06
CA VAL A 174 -10.61 4.68 18.12
C VAL A 174 -11.70 5.09 19.12
N ASP A 175 -11.77 6.37 19.50
CA ASP A 175 -12.85 6.87 20.37
C ASP A 175 -14.22 6.75 19.71
N GLN A 176 -14.35 7.12 18.43
CA GLN A 176 -15.60 6.95 17.67
C GLN A 176 -16.00 5.48 17.55
N LEU A 177 -15.04 4.58 17.36
CA LEU A 177 -15.29 3.13 17.35
C LEU A 177 -15.84 2.64 18.70
N CYS A 178 -15.30 3.13 19.82
CA CYS A 178 -15.81 2.78 21.16
C CYS A 178 -17.29 3.17 21.32
N GLU A 179 -17.66 4.39 20.90
CA GLU A 179 -19.05 4.85 20.96
C GLU A 179 -19.98 3.97 20.12
N ARG A 180 -19.56 3.65 18.88
CA ARG A 180 -20.32 2.76 17.99
C ARG A 180 -20.53 1.38 18.62
N ILE A 181 -19.46 0.75 19.10
CA ILE A 181 -19.55 -0.58 19.75
C ILE A 181 -20.46 -0.54 20.98
N GLN A 182 -20.46 0.55 21.74
CA GLN A 182 -21.21 0.67 22.98
C GLN A 182 -22.70 0.97 22.76
N PHE A 183 -23.05 1.71 21.70
CA PHE A 183 -24.38 2.31 21.56
C PHE A 183 -25.09 2.01 20.22
N GLU A 184 -24.40 1.50 19.22
CA GLU A 184 -24.99 1.09 17.94
C GLU A 184 -25.07 -0.45 17.87
N PRO A 185 -26.28 -1.04 17.89
CA PRO A 185 -26.47 -2.49 17.78
C PRO A 185 -26.30 -3.04 16.36
#